data_AF-A0A3M3S928-F1
#
_entry.id   AF-A0A3M3S928-F1
#
_cell.length_a   1.000
_cell.length_b   1.000
_cell.length_c   1.000
_cell.angle_alpha   90.00
_cell.angle_beta   90.00
_cell.angle_gamma   90.00
#
_symmetry.space_group_name_H-M   'P 1'
#
loop_
_entity.id
_entity.type
_entity.pdbx_description
1 polymer ?
#
loop_
_entity_poly.entity_id
_entity_poly.type
_entity_poly.pdbx_seq_one_letter_code
_entity_poly.pdbx_strand_id
1 'polypeptide(L)'
;MSVISKWIERIRILFRPASRRKRMLLAPPVIAELLPDVPGGEPNLLPSSAWLVPLRVDFLMWQNSEPTPVNPEYLRVYWNDVLLEEKVWTEPVQPVDLFIMIEQHYLGEGRHQLRYSVETANQVQTESETLVFFIDKTAPVFEGEGALIFPEEIIRDGLTAAWLDAHGNTVLAEVPAYYSPSPGDLVIWYWSSTPTGSEHTGTLTLEASDLGGAINIAFDRQLILESGDGMRYVSYRLKDRSGNAGPRALAVSLLVCAQPVPRVLPPPRVQKASGSASASTLDPLDAYQGAVVSIPENAVIVPGDTVRVQWAEPGSVGSFRTEIADSRLFNIPSTQIAQHLGKSIPVYYEVFEKSADSPYLSDRHALSIMGMTGFPVVQCDKVSGGRLSLQDIAEGGYARFTLDSWSFMGTDQFLTIEVQGVSSADNELLIVSVLDEYPVPRVGDKIDAGVISKTDLKAFKIGTQLDIRVRVSFDQTLSWQPFPALRPTLYA
;
A
#
# COMPACT_ATOMS: atom_id res chain seq x y z
N MET A 1 25.33 -25.83 7.76
CA MET A 1 26.28 -26.88 8.21
C MET A 1 26.42 -27.88 7.06
N SER A 2 27.56 -28.30 6.53
CA SER A 2 28.99 -28.10 6.77
C SER A 2 29.66 -28.71 5.50
N VAL A 3 30.37 -27.96 4.64
CA VAL A 3 31.85 -27.86 4.56
C VAL A 3 32.57 -29.13 4.04
N ILE A 4 33.33 -28.94 2.94
CA ILE A 4 34.48 -29.70 2.39
C ILE A 4 34.24 -30.94 1.51
N SER A 5 34.55 -30.79 0.21
CA SER A 5 35.12 -31.86 -0.63
C SER A 5 36.20 -31.28 -1.56
N LYS A 6 37.45 -31.27 -1.09
CA LYS A 6 38.68 -31.09 -1.90
C LYS A 6 39.66 -32.20 -1.48
N TRP A 7 40.39 -32.77 -2.46
CA TRP A 7 41.48 -33.79 -2.37
C TRP A 7 40.95 -35.25 -2.23
N ILE A 8 41.35 -36.30 -2.96
CA ILE A 8 42.58 -36.82 -3.64
C ILE A 8 42.09 -37.78 -4.78
N GLU A 9 42.69 -37.97 -5.98
CA GLU A 9 43.63 -39.08 -6.35
C GLU A 9 43.84 -39.11 -7.90
N ARG A 10 44.97 -38.68 -8.47
CA ARG A 10 46.21 -39.40 -8.90
C ARG A 10 46.09 -40.59 -9.91
N ILE A 11 46.64 -40.32 -11.12
CA ILE A 11 47.57 -41.13 -11.95
C ILE A 11 47.04 -42.32 -12.79
N ARG A 12 47.16 -42.20 -14.12
CA ARG A 12 47.84 -43.21 -14.98
C ARG A 12 48.44 -42.60 -16.25
N ILE A 13 49.74 -42.83 -16.39
CA ILE A 13 50.63 -42.50 -17.52
C ILE A 13 50.54 -43.60 -18.58
N LEU A 14 50.61 -43.26 -19.87
CA LEU A 14 51.12 -44.15 -20.93
C LEU A 14 52.02 -43.34 -21.88
N PHE A 15 53.26 -43.81 -22.03
CA PHE A 15 54.38 -43.22 -22.78
C PHE A 15 54.27 -43.44 -24.30
N ARG A 16 54.70 -42.46 -25.11
CA ARG A 16 55.67 -42.62 -26.24
C ARG A 16 56.16 -41.24 -26.75
N PRO A 17 57.34 -41.17 -27.40
CA PRO A 17 58.27 -40.06 -27.24
C PRO A 17 58.24 -39.06 -28.40
N ALA A 18 58.31 -37.77 -28.06
CA ALA A 18 59.00 -36.74 -28.84
C ALA A 18 59.15 -35.53 -27.92
N SER A 19 60.39 -35.13 -27.68
CA SER A 19 60.75 -33.94 -26.93
C SER A 19 60.11 -32.68 -27.53
N ARG A 20 59.01 -32.22 -26.93
CA ARG A 20 58.67 -30.79 -26.91
C ARG A 20 58.82 -30.35 -25.47
N ARG A 21 59.91 -29.63 -25.15
CA ARG A 21 59.93 -28.75 -23.97
C ARG A 21 58.64 -27.93 -24.04
N LYS A 22 57.73 -28.08 -23.08
CA LYS A 22 56.66 -27.10 -22.87
C LYS A 22 57.41 -25.78 -22.64
N ARG A 23 57.38 -24.87 -23.62
CA ARG A 23 57.94 -23.53 -23.47
C ARG A 23 57.13 -22.90 -22.33
N MET A 24 57.74 -22.77 -21.15
CA MET A 24 57.07 -22.19 -20.00
C MET A 24 56.98 -20.70 -20.27
N LEU A 25 55.77 -20.21 -20.58
CA LEU A 25 55.54 -18.80 -20.82
C LEU A 25 55.63 -18.03 -19.50
N LEU A 26 56.07 -16.77 -19.58
CA LEU A 26 55.95 -15.82 -18.48
C LEU A 26 54.48 -15.42 -18.31
N ALA A 27 54.13 -14.88 -17.13
CA ALA A 27 52.81 -14.28 -16.91
C ALA A 27 52.54 -13.16 -17.93
N PRO A 28 51.28 -12.88 -18.29
CA PRO A 28 50.97 -11.78 -19.19
C PRO A 28 51.34 -10.43 -18.56
N PRO A 29 51.47 -9.36 -19.38
CA PRO A 29 51.50 -7.99 -18.86
C PRO A 29 50.30 -7.69 -17.96
N VAL A 30 50.47 -6.75 -17.03
CA VAL A 30 49.42 -6.34 -16.10
C VAL A 30 49.01 -4.90 -16.40
N ILE A 31 47.72 -4.68 -16.62
CA ILE A 31 47.09 -3.35 -16.65
C ILE A 31 46.15 -3.30 -15.45
N ALA A 32 46.45 -2.41 -14.49
CA ALA A 32 45.70 -2.34 -13.23
C ALA A 32 44.30 -1.74 -13.41
N GLU A 33 44.11 -0.94 -14.46
CA GLU A 33 42.90 -0.18 -14.76
C GLU A 33 41.79 -1.02 -15.40
N LEU A 34 42.07 -2.25 -15.86
CA LEU A 34 41.07 -3.08 -16.53
C LEU A 34 39.86 -3.34 -15.62
N LEU A 35 38.68 -3.16 -16.19
CA LEU A 35 37.41 -3.41 -15.51
C LEU A 35 37.20 -4.92 -15.32
N PRO A 36 36.53 -5.34 -14.23
CA PRO A 36 36.13 -6.72 -14.05
C PRO A 36 35.26 -7.24 -15.21
N ASP A 37 35.47 -8.50 -15.56
CA ASP A 37 34.66 -9.20 -16.55
C ASP A 37 33.21 -9.35 -16.05
N VAL A 38 32.27 -9.14 -16.96
CA VAL A 38 30.84 -9.38 -16.72
C VAL A 38 30.33 -10.45 -17.67
N PRO A 39 29.41 -11.34 -17.25
CA PRO A 39 28.83 -12.35 -18.14
C PRO A 39 28.24 -11.71 -19.41
N GLY A 40 28.63 -12.22 -20.58
CA GLY A 40 28.15 -11.73 -21.88
C GLY A 40 28.77 -10.40 -22.35
N GLY A 41 29.59 -9.73 -21.53
CA GLY A 41 30.33 -8.53 -21.92
C GLY A 41 31.74 -8.82 -22.42
N GLU A 42 32.41 -7.79 -22.91
CA GLU A 42 33.81 -7.89 -23.37
C GLU A 42 34.76 -8.17 -22.19
N PRO A 43 35.70 -9.13 -22.32
CA PRO A 43 36.66 -9.39 -21.26
C PRO A 43 37.72 -8.29 -21.21
N ASN A 44 38.27 -8.00 -20.02
CA ASN A 44 39.34 -7.04 -19.82
C ASN A 44 39.05 -5.70 -20.51
N LEU A 45 37.92 -5.08 -20.19
CA LEU A 45 37.55 -3.80 -20.80
C LEU A 45 38.32 -2.66 -20.14
N LEU A 46 38.94 -1.79 -20.93
CA LEU A 46 39.59 -0.60 -20.39
C LEU A 46 38.51 0.47 -20.05
N PRO A 47 38.62 1.22 -18.94
CA PRO A 47 37.72 2.32 -18.67
C PRO A 47 38.13 3.57 -19.45
N SER A 48 37.16 4.43 -19.73
CA SER A 48 37.33 5.60 -20.59
C SER A 48 38.29 6.65 -20.08
N SER A 49 38.45 6.74 -18.76
CA SER A 49 39.46 7.57 -18.14
C SER A 49 40.90 7.11 -18.44
N ALA A 50 41.12 5.81 -18.70
CA ALA A 50 42.45 5.23 -18.82
C ALA A 50 43.08 5.39 -20.21
N TRP A 51 42.30 5.60 -21.28
CA TRP A 51 42.86 5.90 -22.61
C TRP A 51 43.00 7.39 -22.92
N LEU A 52 42.60 8.27 -22.00
CA LEU A 52 42.81 9.72 -22.09
C LEU A 52 44.19 10.16 -21.60
N VAL A 53 44.98 9.21 -21.08
CA VAL A 53 46.35 9.39 -20.59
C VAL A 53 47.22 8.24 -21.10
N PRO A 54 48.56 8.37 -21.12
CA PRO A 54 49.43 7.22 -21.40
C PRO A 54 49.12 6.07 -20.44
N LEU A 55 48.93 4.86 -20.98
CA LEU A 55 48.51 3.68 -20.23
C LEU A 55 49.71 2.97 -19.60
N ARG A 56 49.70 2.82 -18.27
CA ARG A 56 50.74 2.07 -17.56
C ARG A 56 50.54 0.57 -17.77
N VAL A 57 51.62 -0.11 -18.14
CA VAL A 57 51.66 -1.58 -18.23
C VAL A 57 52.81 -2.10 -17.39
N ASP A 58 52.50 -2.90 -16.40
CA ASP A 58 53.46 -3.49 -15.47
C ASP A 58 53.85 -4.93 -15.89
N PHE A 59 55.06 -5.33 -15.53
CA PHE A 59 55.61 -6.66 -15.82
C PHE A 59 56.05 -7.35 -14.54
N LEU A 60 55.79 -8.65 -14.42
CA LEU A 60 56.33 -9.45 -13.33
C LEU A 60 57.80 -9.76 -13.57
N MET A 61 58.60 -9.68 -12.50
CA MET A 61 60.02 -10.04 -12.54
C MET A 61 60.19 -11.50 -12.99
N TRP A 62 61.04 -11.72 -13.99
CA TRP A 62 61.37 -13.05 -14.49
C TRP A 62 62.46 -13.72 -13.62
N GLN A 63 62.57 -15.04 -13.76
CA GLN A 63 63.59 -15.82 -13.05
C GLN A 63 64.97 -15.67 -13.71
N ASN A 64 66.03 -15.80 -12.91
CA ASN A 64 67.43 -15.78 -13.36
C ASN A 64 67.87 -14.46 -14.04
N SER A 65 67.35 -13.33 -13.57
CA SER A 65 67.75 -11.99 -13.99
C SER A 65 69.11 -11.61 -13.39
N GLU A 66 70.17 -11.53 -14.20
CA GLU A 66 71.52 -11.10 -13.77
C GLU A 66 72.21 -10.24 -14.87
N PRO A 67 71.61 -9.11 -15.31
CA PRO A 67 72.20 -8.24 -16.30
C PRO A 67 73.55 -7.65 -15.85
N THR A 68 74.48 -7.53 -16.80
CA THR A 68 75.76 -6.84 -16.63
C THR A 68 76.06 -5.98 -17.86
N PRO A 69 77.04 -5.06 -17.83
CA PRO A 69 77.42 -4.28 -19.01
C PRO A 69 77.93 -5.14 -20.19
N VAL A 70 78.42 -6.35 -19.91
CA VAL A 70 78.89 -7.30 -20.93
C VAL A 70 77.76 -8.21 -21.44
N ASN A 71 76.83 -8.58 -20.56
CA ASN A 71 75.68 -9.42 -20.88
C ASN A 71 74.38 -8.70 -20.45
N PRO A 72 73.86 -7.78 -21.28
CA PRO A 72 72.63 -7.06 -20.98
C PRO A 72 71.39 -7.96 -21.08
N GLU A 73 70.30 -7.52 -20.44
CA GLU A 73 68.97 -8.12 -20.57
C GLU A 73 68.03 -7.21 -21.36
N TYR A 74 67.15 -7.83 -22.15
CA TYR A 74 66.22 -7.13 -23.02
C TYR A 74 64.78 -7.51 -22.70
N LEU A 75 63.91 -6.52 -22.50
CA LEU A 75 62.45 -6.67 -22.50
C LEU A 75 61.91 -6.05 -23.78
N ARG A 76 61.32 -6.88 -24.65
CA ARG A 76 60.67 -6.43 -25.89
C ARG A 76 59.17 -6.58 -25.74
N VAL A 77 58.45 -5.47 -25.80
CA VAL A 77 56.98 -5.42 -25.66
C VAL A 77 56.37 -5.32 -27.04
N TYR A 78 55.37 -6.16 -27.31
CA TYR A 78 54.69 -6.23 -28.60
C TYR A 78 53.22 -5.82 -28.43
N TRP A 79 52.79 -4.86 -29.23
CA TRP A 79 51.40 -4.40 -29.37
C TRP A 79 50.83 -4.91 -30.68
N ASN A 80 49.79 -5.76 -30.61
CA ASN A 80 49.20 -6.43 -31.78
C ASN A 80 50.27 -7.06 -32.68
N ASP A 81 51.21 -7.80 -32.06
CA ASP A 81 52.36 -8.47 -32.67
C ASP A 81 53.45 -7.57 -33.29
N VAL A 82 53.32 -6.25 -33.21
CA VAL A 82 54.35 -5.29 -33.62
C VAL A 82 55.18 -4.88 -32.41
N LEU A 83 56.52 -4.86 -32.55
CA LEU A 83 57.40 -4.35 -31.50
C LEU A 83 57.05 -2.90 -31.19
N LEU A 84 56.60 -2.64 -29.96
CA LEU A 84 56.21 -1.33 -29.48
C LEU A 84 57.39 -0.64 -28.79
N GLU A 85 58.04 -1.35 -27.87
CA GLU A 85 59.10 -0.81 -27.04
C GLU A 85 60.12 -1.89 -26.68
N GLU A 86 61.38 -1.49 -26.54
CA GLU A 86 62.46 -2.31 -26.02
C GLU A 86 63.11 -1.60 -24.83
N LYS A 87 63.17 -2.26 -23.68
CA LYS A 87 63.95 -1.83 -22.52
C LYS A 87 65.19 -2.70 -22.38
N VAL A 88 66.30 -2.09 -22.00
CA VAL A 88 67.60 -2.76 -21.84
C VAL A 88 68.14 -2.48 -20.45
N TRP A 89 68.62 -3.52 -19.78
CA TRP A 89 69.30 -3.40 -18.50
C TRP A 89 70.72 -3.95 -18.58
N THR A 90 71.68 -3.15 -18.09
CA THR A 90 73.09 -3.52 -17.91
C THR A 90 73.47 -3.65 -16.43
N GLU A 91 72.52 -3.42 -15.53
CA GLU A 91 72.65 -3.46 -14.07
C GLU A 91 71.40 -4.16 -13.50
N PRO A 92 71.44 -4.70 -12.26
CA PRO A 92 70.32 -5.45 -11.69
C PRO A 92 68.97 -4.73 -11.83
N VAL A 93 68.01 -5.39 -12.48
CA VAL A 93 66.66 -4.84 -12.76
C VAL A 93 65.97 -4.47 -11.47
N GLN A 94 65.60 -3.19 -11.31
CA GLN A 94 64.86 -2.73 -10.14
C GLN A 94 63.35 -2.92 -10.37
N PRO A 95 62.58 -3.38 -9.36
CA PRO A 95 61.13 -3.54 -9.49
C PRO A 95 60.39 -2.27 -9.91
N VAL A 96 60.91 -1.09 -9.55
CA VAL A 96 60.34 0.20 -9.94
C VAL A 96 60.42 0.47 -11.44
N ASP A 97 61.32 -0.20 -12.17
CA ASP A 97 61.52 -0.01 -13.61
C ASP A 97 60.71 -0.99 -14.47
N LEU A 98 59.97 -1.92 -13.84
CA LEU A 98 59.21 -2.98 -14.52
C LEU A 98 57.85 -2.50 -15.05
N PHE A 99 57.86 -1.39 -15.78
CA PHE A 99 56.68 -0.89 -16.47
C PHE A 99 57.05 -0.17 -17.78
N ILE A 100 56.07 -0.01 -18.66
CA ILE A 100 56.09 0.94 -19.78
C ILE A 100 54.87 1.87 -19.73
N MET A 101 54.93 2.96 -20.47
CA MET A 101 53.80 3.86 -20.69
C MET A 101 53.42 3.80 -22.17
N ILE A 102 52.28 3.20 -22.49
CA ILE A 102 51.77 3.13 -23.85
C ILE A 102 51.09 4.46 -24.19
N GLU A 103 51.63 5.17 -25.17
CA GLU A 103 51.12 6.46 -25.62
C GLU A 103 49.69 6.37 -26.18
N GLN A 104 48.89 7.42 -25.96
CA GLN A 104 47.46 7.44 -26.28
C GLN A 104 47.14 7.13 -27.75
N HIS A 105 48.03 7.46 -28.69
CA HIS A 105 47.81 7.22 -30.11
C HIS A 105 47.81 5.73 -30.49
N TYR A 106 48.32 4.85 -29.62
CA TYR A 106 48.21 3.39 -29.79
C TYR A 106 46.88 2.83 -29.26
N LEU A 107 46.22 3.55 -28.36
CA LEU A 107 44.99 3.13 -27.68
C LEU A 107 43.78 3.36 -28.58
N GLY A 108 43.74 2.68 -29.73
CA GLY A 108 42.62 2.70 -30.67
C GLY A 108 41.36 2.02 -30.12
N GLU A 109 40.25 2.10 -30.85
CA GLU A 109 39.06 1.32 -30.52
C GLU A 109 39.20 -0.14 -30.97
N GLY A 110 38.64 -1.06 -30.19
CA GLY A 110 38.52 -2.48 -30.50
C GLY A 110 39.42 -3.38 -29.66
N ARG A 111 39.65 -4.58 -30.19
CA ARG A 111 40.40 -5.64 -29.53
C ARG A 111 41.91 -5.42 -29.68
N HIS A 112 42.63 -5.47 -28.56
CA HIS A 112 44.07 -5.36 -28.50
C HIS A 112 44.74 -6.57 -27.86
N GLN A 113 46.00 -6.79 -28.25
CA GLN A 113 46.84 -7.87 -27.75
C GLN A 113 48.17 -7.30 -27.27
N LEU A 114 48.53 -7.63 -26.04
CA LEU A 114 49.79 -7.27 -25.42
C LEU A 114 50.54 -8.53 -24.99
N ARG A 115 51.80 -8.62 -25.40
CA ARG A 115 52.72 -9.66 -24.93
C ARG A 115 54.13 -9.11 -24.89
N TYR A 116 55.02 -9.77 -24.19
CA TYR A 116 56.43 -9.42 -24.15
C TYR A 116 57.32 -10.64 -24.31
N SER A 117 58.57 -10.40 -24.64
CA SER A 117 59.63 -11.40 -24.55
C SER A 117 60.80 -10.85 -23.77
N VAL A 118 61.38 -11.68 -22.93
CA VAL A 118 62.60 -11.39 -22.19
C VAL A 118 63.74 -12.19 -22.80
N GLU A 119 64.88 -11.55 -23.01
CA GLU A 119 66.17 -12.18 -23.26
C GLU A 119 67.07 -11.91 -22.06
N THR A 120 67.38 -12.96 -21.30
CA THR A 120 68.21 -12.87 -20.08
C THR A 120 69.70 -12.84 -20.41
N ALA A 121 70.55 -12.51 -19.42
CA ALA A 121 72.00 -12.35 -19.62
C ALA A 121 72.71 -13.62 -20.15
N ASN A 122 72.11 -14.80 -19.91
CA ASN A 122 72.54 -16.09 -20.44
C ASN A 122 71.97 -16.42 -21.85
N GLN A 123 71.43 -15.42 -22.56
CA GLN A 123 70.86 -15.52 -23.91
C GLN A 123 69.63 -16.45 -24.02
N VAL A 124 68.93 -16.67 -22.90
CA VAL A 124 67.68 -17.43 -22.90
C VAL A 124 66.52 -16.49 -23.22
N GLN A 125 65.83 -16.75 -24.34
CA GLN A 125 64.64 -16.01 -24.72
C GLN A 125 63.36 -16.73 -24.25
N THR A 126 62.53 -16.02 -23.48
CA THR A 126 61.24 -16.51 -23.00
C THR A 126 60.13 -15.52 -23.34
N GLU A 127 59.01 -16.01 -23.85
CA GLU A 127 57.82 -15.21 -24.19
C GLU A 127 56.81 -15.24 -23.05
N SER A 128 55.99 -14.21 -22.93
CA SER A 128 54.83 -14.17 -22.04
C SER A 128 53.59 -14.81 -22.64
N GLU A 129 52.61 -15.10 -21.79
CA GLU A 129 51.22 -15.20 -22.21
C GLU A 129 50.74 -13.87 -22.82
N THR A 130 49.70 -13.94 -23.65
CA THR A 130 49.12 -12.75 -24.30
C THR A 130 47.96 -12.24 -23.48
N LEU A 131 48.04 -10.98 -23.04
CA LEU A 131 46.90 -10.24 -22.52
C LEU A 131 46.04 -9.78 -23.72
N VAL A 132 44.78 -10.20 -23.74
CA VAL A 132 43.78 -9.72 -24.70
C VAL A 132 42.81 -8.82 -23.94
N PHE A 133 42.59 -7.61 -24.45
CA PHE A 133 41.74 -6.61 -23.81
C PHE A 133 41.04 -5.74 -24.85
N PHE A 134 40.02 -5.00 -24.44
CA PHE A 134 39.17 -4.21 -25.32
C PHE A 134 39.17 -2.73 -24.92
N ILE A 135 39.10 -1.86 -25.92
CA ILE A 135 38.92 -0.41 -25.76
C ILE A 135 37.67 -0.02 -26.53
N ASP A 136 36.67 0.52 -25.84
CA ASP A 136 35.43 1.00 -26.44
C ASP A 136 35.35 2.52 -26.32
N LYS A 137 35.39 3.25 -27.43
CA LYS A 137 35.30 4.72 -27.44
C LYS A 137 33.94 5.23 -27.90
N THR A 138 33.00 4.33 -28.19
CA THR A 138 31.73 4.65 -28.80
C THR A 138 30.64 4.75 -27.76
N ALA A 139 30.18 5.97 -27.48
CA ALA A 139 29.07 6.18 -26.56
C ALA A 139 27.75 5.57 -27.10
N PRO A 140 26.86 5.08 -26.22
CA PRO A 140 25.54 4.61 -26.63
C PRO A 140 24.70 5.71 -27.28
N VAL A 141 23.96 5.38 -28.33
CA VAL A 141 23.10 6.30 -29.09
C VAL A 141 21.71 5.71 -29.27
N PHE A 142 20.67 6.52 -29.07
CA PHE A 142 19.28 6.12 -29.28
C PHE A 142 18.97 5.84 -30.77
N GLU A 143 18.07 4.89 -31.05
CA GLU A 143 17.60 4.67 -32.43
C GLU A 143 16.69 5.81 -32.93
N GLY A 144 16.16 6.63 -32.01
CA GLY A 144 15.32 7.80 -32.29
C GLY A 144 15.48 8.89 -31.24
N GLU A 145 14.36 9.46 -30.79
CA GLU A 145 14.33 10.56 -29.80
C GLU A 145 14.73 10.14 -28.38
N GLY A 146 14.71 8.83 -28.10
CA GLY A 146 15.04 8.27 -26.80
C GLY A 146 14.08 8.65 -25.68
N ALA A 147 12.91 9.24 -25.98
CA ALA A 147 11.92 9.57 -24.95
C ALA A 147 11.34 8.29 -24.32
N LEU A 148 11.29 8.23 -22.99
CA LEU A 148 10.71 7.09 -22.26
C LEU A 148 9.26 6.83 -22.67
N ILE A 149 8.87 5.57 -22.72
CA ILE A 149 7.51 5.18 -23.08
C ILE A 149 6.75 4.87 -21.79
N PHE A 150 5.77 5.72 -21.46
CA PHE A 150 4.87 5.54 -20.31
C PHE A 150 3.54 4.92 -20.74
N PRO A 151 2.81 4.26 -19.82
CA PRO A 151 1.43 3.85 -20.05
C PRO A 151 0.54 4.99 -20.58
N GLU A 152 -0.27 4.71 -21.61
CA GLU A 152 -1.09 5.73 -22.30
C GLU A 152 -2.08 6.43 -21.36
N GLU A 153 -2.58 5.71 -20.35
CA GLU A 153 -3.49 6.24 -19.32
C GLU A 153 -2.85 7.39 -18.54
N ILE A 154 -1.56 7.28 -18.20
CA ILE A 154 -0.83 8.34 -17.50
C ILE A 154 -0.69 9.57 -18.40
N ILE A 155 -0.42 9.37 -19.69
CA ILE A 155 -0.28 10.46 -20.66
C ILE A 155 -1.62 11.18 -20.88
N ARG A 156 -2.71 10.42 -20.97
CA ARG A 156 -4.05 10.93 -21.26
C ARG A 156 -4.72 11.58 -20.04
N ASP A 157 -4.68 10.90 -18.89
CA ASP A 157 -5.49 11.23 -17.72
C ASP A 157 -4.66 11.83 -16.56
N GLY A 158 -3.33 11.75 -16.65
CA GLY A 158 -2.40 12.12 -15.57
C GLY A 158 -2.13 10.97 -14.59
N LEU A 159 -1.01 11.06 -13.88
CA LEU A 159 -0.62 10.12 -12.83
C LEU A 159 -1.35 10.45 -11.54
N THR A 160 -2.33 9.63 -11.16
CA THR A 160 -3.16 9.81 -9.96
C THR A 160 -2.82 8.84 -8.84
N ALA A 161 -3.28 9.12 -7.63
CA ALA A 161 -3.18 8.19 -6.50
C ALA A 161 -3.88 6.86 -6.80
N ALA A 162 -5.10 6.91 -7.34
CA ALA A 162 -5.85 5.72 -7.75
C ALA A 162 -5.11 4.88 -8.80
N TRP A 163 -4.45 5.52 -9.77
CA TRP A 163 -3.63 4.80 -10.75
C TRP A 163 -2.48 4.05 -10.05
N LEU A 164 -1.77 4.71 -9.13
CA LEU A 164 -0.69 4.09 -8.35
C LEU A 164 -1.19 2.90 -7.52
N ASP A 165 -2.32 3.07 -6.82
CA ASP A 165 -2.93 2.03 -5.99
C ASP A 165 -3.33 0.80 -6.82
N ALA A 166 -3.93 1.01 -8.00
CA ALA A 166 -4.33 -0.06 -8.92
C ALA A 166 -3.13 -0.78 -9.59
N HIS A 167 -1.96 -0.14 -9.68
CA HIS A 167 -0.78 -0.65 -10.40
C HIS A 167 0.40 -0.99 -9.48
N GLY A 168 0.11 -1.34 -8.22
CA GLY A 168 1.15 -1.84 -7.29
C GLY A 168 2.15 -0.78 -6.85
N ASN A 169 1.72 0.49 -6.78
CA ASN A 169 2.49 1.63 -6.28
C ASN A 169 3.78 1.95 -7.05
N THR A 170 3.87 1.50 -8.30
CA THR A 170 5.05 1.67 -9.14
C THR A 170 4.64 2.07 -10.55
N VAL A 171 5.25 3.13 -11.09
CA VAL A 171 5.15 3.47 -12.51
C VAL A 171 6.33 2.81 -13.23
N LEU A 172 6.03 1.99 -14.23
CA LEU A 172 7.04 1.45 -15.13
C LEU A 172 7.08 2.28 -16.41
N ALA A 173 8.28 2.65 -16.84
CA ALA A 173 8.52 3.26 -18.14
C ALA A 173 9.49 2.40 -18.94
N GLU A 174 9.15 2.13 -20.20
CA GLU A 174 10.02 1.40 -21.10
C GLU A 174 11.08 2.34 -21.67
N VAL A 175 12.33 1.85 -21.68
CA VAL A 175 13.47 2.47 -22.33
C VAL A 175 13.45 2.08 -23.80
N PRO A 176 13.30 3.03 -24.75
CA PRO A 176 13.32 2.72 -26.17
C PRO A 176 14.62 2.07 -26.62
N ALA A 177 14.56 1.39 -27.77
CA ALA A 177 15.72 0.80 -28.40
C ALA A 177 16.85 1.83 -28.63
N TYR A 178 18.07 1.37 -28.38
CA TYR A 178 19.30 2.11 -28.62
C TYR A 178 20.35 1.15 -29.21
N TYR A 179 21.33 1.69 -29.92
CA TYR A 179 22.32 0.89 -30.62
C TYR A 179 23.33 0.25 -29.68
N SER A 180 23.65 -1.01 -29.97
CA SER A 180 24.69 -1.82 -29.29
C SER A 180 24.52 -1.97 -27.77
N PRO A 181 23.32 -2.30 -27.26
CA PRO A 181 23.11 -2.50 -25.83
C PRO A 181 23.96 -3.67 -25.33
N SER A 182 24.70 -3.45 -24.25
CA SER A 182 25.66 -4.43 -23.72
C SER A 182 25.55 -4.59 -22.21
N PRO A 183 25.93 -5.76 -21.64
CA PRO A 183 25.91 -5.93 -20.20
C PRO A 183 26.89 -4.97 -19.53
N GLY A 184 26.42 -4.32 -18.46
CA GLY A 184 27.14 -3.28 -17.72
C GLY A 184 26.83 -1.85 -18.16
N ASP A 185 26.06 -1.65 -19.23
CA ASP A 185 25.51 -0.33 -19.57
C ASP A 185 24.63 0.18 -18.44
N LEU A 186 24.63 1.49 -18.22
CA LEU A 186 23.86 2.19 -17.21
C LEU A 186 22.76 3.01 -17.85
N VAL A 187 21.52 2.79 -17.41
CA VAL A 187 20.38 3.68 -17.65
C VAL A 187 20.23 4.58 -16.42
N ILE A 188 20.49 5.87 -16.56
CA ILE A 188 20.49 6.84 -15.44
C ILE A 188 19.38 7.86 -15.69
N TRP A 189 18.34 7.87 -14.85
CA TRP A 189 17.16 8.72 -15.06
C TRP A 189 16.99 9.82 -14.01
N TYR A 190 16.18 10.81 -14.42
CA TYR A 190 15.95 12.06 -13.74
C TYR A 190 14.47 12.40 -13.75
N TRP A 191 13.97 12.89 -12.62
CA TRP A 191 12.59 13.33 -12.44
C TRP A 191 12.58 14.75 -11.89
N SER A 192 12.02 15.70 -12.65
CA SER A 192 12.11 17.13 -12.32
C SER A 192 10.78 17.86 -12.44
N SER A 193 10.65 19.00 -11.78
CA SER A 193 9.61 20.00 -12.02
C SER A 193 9.92 20.94 -13.19
N THR A 194 11.13 20.86 -13.78
CA THR A 194 11.55 21.68 -14.92
C THR A 194 12.01 20.82 -16.10
N PRO A 195 11.82 21.26 -17.36
CA PRO A 195 12.21 20.47 -18.54
C PRO A 195 13.71 20.14 -18.63
N THR A 196 14.56 20.96 -18.00
CA THR A 196 16.03 20.83 -18.04
C THR A 196 16.63 20.31 -16.74
N GLY A 197 15.81 19.93 -15.76
CA GLY A 197 16.27 19.48 -14.46
C GLY A 197 17.18 18.25 -14.54
N SER A 198 18.02 18.06 -13.55
CA SER A 198 19.02 16.99 -13.50
C SER A 198 19.04 16.29 -12.15
N GLU A 199 17.92 16.32 -11.44
CA GLU A 199 17.73 15.61 -10.18
C GLU A 199 17.78 14.10 -10.46
N HIS A 200 18.88 13.46 -10.07
CA HIS A 200 19.09 12.03 -10.26
C HIS A 200 18.18 11.25 -9.31
N THR A 201 17.41 10.32 -9.87
CA THR A 201 16.42 9.55 -9.10
C THR A 201 16.62 8.04 -9.18
N GLY A 202 17.43 7.56 -10.11
CA GLY A 202 17.74 6.13 -10.16
C GLY A 202 18.71 5.76 -11.27
N THR A 203 19.26 4.56 -11.13
CA THR A 203 20.18 3.95 -12.10
C THR A 203 19.88 2.46 -12.19
N LEU A 204 19.84 1.94 -13.41
CA LEU A 204 19.77 0.52 -13.72
C LEU A 204 21.06 0.13 -14.44
N THR A 205 21.74 -0.90 -13.95
CA THR A 205 22.86 -1.54 -14.66
C THR A 205 22.31 -2.74 -15.43
N LEU A 206 22.51 -2.77 -16.75
CA LEU A 206 22.02 -3.87 -17.57
C LEU A 206 22.81 -5.15 -17.32
N GLU A 207 22.10 -6.25 -17.16
CA GLU A 207 22.64 -7.59 -17.12
C GLU A 207 22.44 -8.30 -18.47
N ALA A 208 23.11 -9.43 -18.69
CA ALA A 208 22.94 -10.20 -19.92
C ALA A 208 21.50 -10.69 -20.15
N SER A 209 20.71 -10.83 -19.08
CA SER A 209 19.30 -11.21 -19.14
C SER A 209 18.37 -10.08 -19.59
N ASP A 210 18.79 -8.82 -19.47
CA ASP A 210 17.99 -7.66 -19.88
C ASP A 210 18.05 -7.43 -21.40
N LEU A 211 19.07 -8.01 -22.06
CA LEU A 211 19.28 -7.86 -23.49
C LEU A 211 18.29 -8.71 -24.30
N GLY A 212 17.74 -8.10 -25.36
CA GLY A 212 16.78 -8.73 -26.26
C GLY A 212 15.33 -8.71 -25.79
N GLY A 213 15.06 -8.12 -24.60
CA GLY A 213 13.72 -7.83 -24.10
C GLY A 213 13.46 -6.33 -23.94
N ALA A 214 12.27 -5.98 -23.45
CA ALA A 214 11.94 -4.60 -23.09
C ALA A 214 12.63 -4.22 -21.77
N ILE A 215 13.47 -3.20 -21.81
CA ILE A 215 14.13 -2.64 -20.63
C ILE A 215 13.15 -1.68 -19.95
N ASN A 216 12.83 -1.90 -18.69
CA ASN A 216 11.90 -1.07 -17.94
C ASN A 216 12.61 -0.44 -16.74
N ILE A 217 12.35 0.85 -16.50
CA ILE A 217 12.76 1.55 -15.30
C ILE A 217 11.54 1.89 -14.45
N ALA A 218 11.73 1.94 -13.14
CA ALA A 218 10.66 2.08 -12.17
C ALA A 218 10.74 3.41 -11.41
N PHE A 219 9.56 4.00 -11.16
CA PHE A 219 9.37 5.16 -10.30
C PHE A 219 8.39 4.76 -9.19
N ASP A 220 8.87 4.74 -7.94
CA ASP A 220 8.05 4.35 -6.80
C ASP A 220 7.10 5.47 -6.37
N ARG A 221 6.03 5.08 -5.66
CA ARG A 221 5.05 6.03 -5.10
C ARG A 221 5.69 7.11 -4.23
N GLN A 222 6.76 6.80 -3.49
CA GLN A 222 7.39 7.74 -2.59
C GLN A 222 7.97 8.92 -3.38
N LEU A 223 8.72 8.66 -4.45
CA LEU A 223 9.22 9.69 -5.36
C LEU A 223 8.09 10.55 -5.93
N ILE A 224 7.00 9.92 -6.38
CA ILE A 224 5.87 10.65 -6.96
C ILE A 224 5.26 11.60 -5.93
N LEU A 225 4.97 11.11 -4.73
CA LEU A 225 4.34 11.90 -3.66
C LEU A 225 5.25 13.02 -3.13
N GLU A 226 6.54 12.74 -2.95
CA GLU A 226 7.54 13.73 -2.51
C GLU A 226 7.77 14.81 -3.56
N SER A 227 7.68 14.45 -4.85
CA SER A 227 7.76 15.42 -5.93
C SER A 227 6.57 16.37 -5.91
N GLY A 228 5.43 15.96 -5.37
CA GLY A 228 4.17 16.72 -5.32
C GLY A 228 3.44 16.77 -6.67
N ASP A 229 2.28 17.42 -6.68
CA ASP A 229 1.44 17.54 -7.86
C ASP A 229 1.95 18.59 -8.88
N GLY A 230 1.43 18.51 -10.11
CA GLY A 230 1.75 19.38 -11.23
C GLY A 230 2.55 18.69 -12.34
N MET A 231 3.00 19.47 -13.32
CA MET A 231 3.79 18.94 -14.44
C MET A 231 5.18 18.48 -13.97
N ARG A 232 5.55 17.25 -14.34
CA ARG A 232 6.87 16.65 -14.13
C ARG A 232 7.49 16.29 -15.47
N TYR A 233 8.81 16.38 -15.53
CA TYR A 233 9.60 16.11 -16.71
C TYR A 233 10.56 14.97 -16.40
N VAL A 234 10.44 13.90 -17.18
CA VAL A 234 11.22 12.68 -16.97
C VAL A 234 12.15 12.45 -18.15
N SER A 235 13.43 12.26 -17.88
CA SER A 235 14.44 11.99 -18.91
C SER A 235 15.51 11.06 -18.37
N TYR A 236 16.39 10.57 -19.24
CA TYR A 236 17.52 9.73 -18.84
C TYR A 236 18.75 9.92 -19.72
N ARG A 237 19.84 9.27 -19.34
CA ARG A 237 21.09 9.13 -20.11
C ARG A 237 21.53 7.68 -20.08
N LEU A 238 22.16 7.27 -21.17
CA LEU A 238 22.89 6.01 -21.25
C LEU A 238 24.37 6.25 -21.01
N LYS A 239 25.03 5.29 -20.37
CA LYS A 239 26.48 5.28 -20.21
C LYS A 239 26.96 3.84 -20.34
N ASP A 240 27.87 3.57 -21.26
CA ASP A 240 28.39 2.20 -21.40
C ASP A 240 29.26 1.78 -20.21
N ARG A 241 29.62 0.49 -20.15
CA ARG A 241 30.48 -0.05 -19.09
C ARG A 241 31.87 0.59 -19.05
N SER A 242 32.41 0.98 -20.20
CA SER A 242 33.68 1.72 -20.31
C SER A 242 33.57 3.14 -19.73
N GLY A 243 32.36 3.67 -19.65
CA GLY A 243 32.03 4.97 -19.09
C GLY A 243 31.82 6.08 -20.11
N ASN A 244 31.71 5.79 -21.41
CA ASN A 244 31.33 6.83 -22.36
C ASN A 244 29.83 7.14 -22.20
N ALA A 245 29.52 8.42 -22.00
CA ALA A 245 28.15 8.87 -21.78
C ALA A 245 27.52 9.31 -23.11
N GLY A 246 26.34 8.76 -23.40
CA GLY A 246 25.52 9.13 -24.55
C GLY A 246 24.82 10.48 -24.40
N PRO A 247 24.08 10.92 -25.44
CA PRO A 247 23.24 12.11 -25.35
C PRO A 247 22.14 11.95 -24.29
N ARG A 248 21.58 13.07 -23.84
CA ARG A 248 20.40 13.06 -22.97
C ARG A 248 19.15 12.78 -23.81
N ALA A 249 18.32 11.86 -23.33
CA ALA A 249 17.01 11.58 -23.92
C ALA A 249 16.09 12.80 -23.84
N LEU A 250 15.16 12.91 -24.81
CA LEU A 250 14.09 13.90 -24.73
C LEU A 250 13.22 13.67 -23.49
N ALA A 251 12.83 14.76 -22.84
CA ALA A 251 12.04 14.70 -21.63
C ALA A 251 10.56 14.48 -21.95
N VAL A 252 9.93 13.53 -21.24
CA VAL A 252 8.49 13.29 -21.28
C VAL A 252 7.82 14.16 -20.22
N SER A 253 6.75 14.85 -20.59
CA SER A 253 5.95 15.66 -19.67
C SER A 253 4.79 14.82 -19.12
N LEU A 254 4.70 14.72 -17.80
CA LEU A 254 3.65 13.99 -17.09
C LEU A 254 2.90 14.94 -16.17
N LEU A 255 1.57 14.96 -16.23
CA LEU A 255 0.76 15.64 -15.22
C LEU A 255 0.61 14.71 -14.00
N VAL A 256 1.09 15.14 -12.84
CA VAL A 256 0.92 14.41 -11.57
C VAL A 256 -0.19 15.04 -10.74
N CYS A 257 -1.16 14.23 -10.34
CA CYS A 257 -2.28 14.57 -9.45
C CYS A 257 -2.43 13.45 -8.40
N ALA A 258 -1.35 13.15 -7.70
CA ALA A 258 -1.24 12.02 -6.78
C ALA A 258 -1.44 12.41 -5.31
N GLN A 259 -1.41 13.71 -4.99
CA GLN A 259 -1.75 14.16 -3.65
C GLN A 259 -3.27 14.26 -3.47
N PRO A 260 -3.80 13.86 -2.31
CA PRO A 260 -5.21 14.08 -2.03
C PRO A 260 -5.51 15.58 -2.04
N VAL A 261 -6.55 16.00 -2.77
CA VAL A 261 -6.95 17.41 -2.81
C VAL A 261 -7.18 17.88 -1.36
N PRO A 262 -6.44 18.89 -0.87
CA PRO A 262 -6.63 19.40 0.48
C PRO A 262 -8.08 19.88 0.63
N ARG A 263 -8.82 19.22 1.50
CA ARG A 263 -10.24 19.48 1.72
C ARG A 263 -10.53 19.65 3.20
N VAL A 264 -11.35 20.64 3.51
CA VAL A 264 -11.91 20.84 4.84
C VAL A 264 -13.32 20.25 4.83
N LEU A 265 -13.52 19.15 5.55
CA LEU A 265 -14.79 18.43 5.62
C LEU A 265 -15.37 18.50 7.05
N PRO A 266 -16.03 19.62 7.43
CA PRO A 266 -16.59 19.80 8.77
C PRO A 266 -17.72 18.80 9.05
N PRO A 267 -18.12 18.60 10.34
CA PRO A 267 -19.19 17.66 10.67
C PRO A 267 -20.51 18.04 10.01
N PRO A 268 -21.35 17.06 9.63
CA PRO A 268 -22.71 17.34 9.19
C PRO A 268 -23.56 17.94 10.33
N ARG A 269 -24.70 18.52 9.97
CA ARG A 269 -25.73 18.95 10.92
C ARG A 269 -27.00 18.16 10.73
N VAL A 270 -27.66 17.80 11.82
CA VAL A 270 -29.00 17.20 11.79
C VAL A 270 -30.02 18.31 11.99
N GLN A 271 -30.93 18.50 11.03
CA GLN A 271 -31.96 19.53 11.14
C GLN A 271 -32.88 19.26 12.33
N LYS A 272 -33.35 20.34 12.98
CA LYS A 272 -34.14 20.33 14.23
C LYS A 272 -33.41 19.81 15.48
N ALA A 273 -32.21 19.24 15.35
CA ALA A 273 -31.36 18.98 16.51
C ALA A 273 -30.74 20.29 17.02
N SER A 274 -30.59 20.40 18.33
CA SER A 274 -30.05 21.60 19.00
C SER A 274 -28.70 21.31 19.65
N GLY A 275 -27.70 22.14 19.40
CA GLY A 275 -26.36 21.97 19.95
C GLY A 275 -25.28 22.77 19.22
N SER A 276 -24.05 22.26 19.27
CA SER A 276 -22.88 22.81 18.61
C SER A 276 -22.70 22.24 17.19
N ALA A 277 -21.62 22.65 16.51
CA ALA A 277 -21.27 22.11 15.20
C ALA A 277 -20.91 20.62 15.22
N SER A 278 -20.32 20.13 16.32
CA SER A 278 -19.82 18.75 16.44
C SER A 278 -20.65 17.87 17.36
N ALA A 279 -21.62 18.42 18.10
CA ALA A 279 -22.52 17.63 18.93
C ALA A 279 -23.89 18.29 19.08
N SER A 280 -24.97 17.52 18.98
CA SER A 280 -26.33 18.03 19.16
C SER A 280 -27.26 17.01 19.79
N THR A 281 -28.40 17.50 20.27
CA THR A 281 -29.47 16.68 20.84
C THR A 281 -30.71 16.79 19.97
N LEU A 282 -31.32 15.65 19.64
CA LEU A 282 -32.56 15.55 18.86
C LEU A 282 -33.70 15.03 19.75
N ASP A 283 -34.81 15.77 19.79
CA ASP A 283 -36.08 15.21 20.26
C ASP A 283 -36.60 14.23 19.19
N PRO A 284 -36.82 12.95 19.52
CA PRO A 284 -37.28 11.97 18.55
C PRO A 284 -38.62 12.37 17.88
N LEU A 285 -39.49 13.12 18.54
CA LEU A 285 -40.77 13.55 17.96
C LEU A 285 -40.59 14.55 16.80
N ASP A 286 -39.52 15.34 16.80
CA ASP A 286 -39.18 16.25 15.69
C ASP A 286 -38.77 15.50 14.41
N ALA A 287 -38.34 14.25 14.57
CA ALA A 287 -37.93 13.33 13.51
C ALA A 287 -38.92 12.17 13.30
N TYR A 288 -40.18 12.33 13.70
CA TYR A 288 -41.22 11.30 13.54
C TYR A 288 -41.42 10.85 12.08
N GLN A 289 -41.22 11.77 11.12
CA GLN A 289 -41.27 11.48 9.68
C GLN A 289 -39.88 11.21 9.06
N GLY A 290 -38.86 11.05 9.89
CA GLY A 290 -37.45 10.98 9.49
C GLY A 290 -36.68 12.25 9.85
N ALA A 291 -35.36 12.16 9.75
CA ALA A 291 -34.44 13.28 9.98
C ALA A 291 -33.81 13.73 8.67
N VAL A 292 -33.36 14.99 8.61
CA VAL A 292 -32.60 15.52 7.47
C VAL A 292 -31.20 15.86 7.95
N VAL A 293 -30.20 15.29 7.30
CA VAL A 293 -28.79 15.59 7.51
C VAL A 293 -28.34 16.57 6.42
N SER A 294 -27.76 17.69 6.85
CA SER A 294 -27.24 18.73 5.96
C SER A 294 -25.72 18.86 6.08
N ILE A 295 -25.05 18.95 4.95
CA ILE A 295 -23.60 19.15 4.85
C ILE A 295 -23.30 20.65 4.82
N PRO A 296 -22.39 21.17 5.66
CA PRO A 296 -22.08 22.60 5.70
C PRO A 296 -21.55 23.15 4.38
N GLU A 297 -21.94 24.37 4.01
CA GLU A 297 -21.48 25.04 2.77
C GLU A 297 -19.97 25.24 2.71
N ASN A 298 -19.31 25.39 3.87
CA ASN A 298 -17.86 25.49 3.96
C ASN A 298 -17.14 24.14 3.80
N ALA A 299 -17.87 23.04 3.57
CA ALA A 299 -17.26 21.77 3.17
C ALA A 299 -16.76 21.85 1.72
N VAL A 300 -15.48 21.56 1.53
CA VAL A 300 -14.82 21.56 0.22
C VAL A 300 -15.21 20.29 -0.53
N ILE A 301 -16.26 20.40 -1.35
CA ILE A 301 -16.74 19.36 -2.27
C ILE A 301 -16.64 19.97 -3.67
N VAL A 302 -15.74 19.45 -4.49
CA VAL A 302 -15.44 20.02 -5.82
C VAL A 302 -16.46 19.53 -6.86
N PRO A 303 -16.67 20.26 -7.98
CA PRO A 303 -17.57 19.82 -9.03
C PRO A 303 -17.21 18.42 -9.56
N GLY A 304 -18.17 17.49 -9.54
CA GLY A 304 -17.98 16.10 -9.95
C GLY A 304 -17.76 15.12 -8.79
N ASP A 305 -17.47 15.60 -7.58
CA ASP A 305 -17.50 14.77 -6.38
C ASP A 305 -18.94 14.34 -6.07
N THR A 306 -19.09 13.14 -5.51
CA THR A 306 -20.39 12.65 -5.02
C THR A 306 -20.31 12.33 -3.54
N VAL A 307 -21.45 12.32 -2.85
CA VAL A 307 -21.49 12.25 -1.38
C VAL A 307 -22.52 11.24 -0.89
N ARG A 308 -22.26 10.62 0.26
CA ARG A 308 -23.28 9.90 1.04
C ARG A 308 -23.11 10.15 2.53
N VAL A 309 -24.18 9.95 3.30
CA VAL A 309 -24.20 10.09 4.77
C VAL A 309 -24.20 8.71 5.43
N GLN A 310 -23.43 8.60 6.51
CA GLN A 310 -23.47 7.50 7.47
C GLN A 310 -24.18 7.95 8.75
N TRP A 311 -25.19 7.19 9.17
CA TRP A 311 -25.96 7.33 10.39
C TRP A 311 -25.66 6.18 11.35
N ALA A 312 -25.13 6.50 12.54
CA ALA A 312 -24.58 5.55 13.51
C ALA A 312 -23.36 4.75 13.00
N GLU A 313 -22.74 3.98 13.90
CA GLU A 313 -21.55 3.19 13.56
C GLU A 313 -21.91 2.10 12.53
N PRO A 314 -21.08 1.89 11.48
CA PRO A 314 -21.31 0.80 10.53
C PRO A 314 -21.43 -0.56 11.24
N GLY A 315 -22.49 -1.32 10.92
CA GLY A 315 -22.73 -2.64 11.48
C GLY A 315 -23.43 -2.66 12.86
N SER A 316 -23.67 -1.51 13.50
CA SER A 316 -24.53 -1.46 14.68
C SER A 316 -26.01 -1.60 14.31
N VAL A 317 -26.85 -2.04 15.26
CA VAL A 317 -28.31 -1.98 15.10
C VAL A 317 -28.72 -0.53 14.85
N GLY A 318 -29.59 -0.30 13.86
CA GLY A 318 -30.04 1.03 13.43
C GLY A 318 -29.02 1.84 12.64
N SER A 319 -27.90 1.23 12.25
CA SER A 319 -26.96 1.83 11.31
C SER A 319 -27.60 1.97 9.94
N PHE A 320 -27.44 3.14 9.33
CA PHE A 320 -27.99 3.42 8.01
C PHE A 320 -27.02 4.23 7.17
N ARG A 321 -27.01 3.94 5.87
CA ARG A 321 -26.18 4.61 4.89
C ARG A 321 -27.05 5.03 3.72
N THR A 322 -26.92 6.28 3.30
CA THR A 322 -27.67 6.77 2.14
C THR A 322 -27.03 6.29 0.84
N GLU A 323 -27.81 6.35 -0.23
CA GLU A 323 -27.26 6.27 -1.58
C GLU A 323 -26.29 7.42 -1.85
N ILE A 324 -25.37 7.19 -2.79
CA ILE A 324 -24.44 8.20 -3.28
C ILE A 324 -25.22 9.19 -4.15
N ALA A 325 -25.04 10.49 -3.90
CA ALA A 325 -25.70 11.56 -4.64
C ALA A 325 -24.83 12.81 -4.73
N ASP A 326 -25.06 13.62 -5.77
CA ASP A 326 -24.60 15.01 -5.83
C ASP A 326 -25.61 15.90 -5.08
N SER A 327 -25.54 15.85 -3.75
CA SER A 327 -26.44 16.59 -2.85
C SER A 327 -25.71 16.96 -1.55
N ARG A 328 -26.20 18.03 -0.91
CA ARG A 328 -25.81 18.42 0.46
C ARG A 328 -26.89 18.14 1.50
N LEU A 329 -28.03 17.57 1.08
CA LEU A 329 -29.17 17.23 1.92
C LEU A 329 -29.52 15.75 1.76
N PHE A 330 -29.63 15.06 2.89
CA PHE A 330 -29.84 13.62 2.94
C PHE A 330 -30.93 13.25 3.94
N ASN A 331 -31.89 12.44 3.50
CA ASN A 331 -32.99 12.00 4.34
C ASN A 331 -32.65 10.69 5.05
N ILE A 332 -32.90 10.65 6.35
CA ILE A 332 -32.81 9.46 7.20
C ILE A 332 -34.23 8.99 7.50
N PRO A 333 -34.61 7.76 7.13
CA PRO A 333 -35.95 7.24 7.36
C PRO A 333 -36.34 7.24 8.84
N SER A 334 -37.62 7.43 9.14
CA SER A 334 -38.14 7.39 10.53
C SER A 334 -37.86 6.06 11.23
N THR A 335 -37.79 4.96 10.49
CA THR A 335 -37.46 3.62 11.01
C THR A 335 -36.05 3.53 11.59
N GLN A 336 -35.16 4.47 11.27
CA GLN A 336 -33.77 4.52 11.75
C GLN A 336 -33.58 5.42 12.97
N ILE A 337 -34.65 6.04 13.49
CA ILE A 337 -34.56 6.99 14.61
C ILE A 337 -34.76 6.27 15.95
N ALA A 338 -35.84 5.50 16.09
CA ALA A 338 -36.27 4.96 17.38
C ALA A 338 -35.29 3.93 17.98
N GLN A 339 -34.46 3.28 17.16
CA GLN A 339 -33.46 2.32 17.60
C GLN A 339 -32.34 2.95 18.45
N HIS A 340 -32.23 4.29 18.39
CA HIS A 340 -31.20 5.07 19.08
C HIS A 340 -31.74 5.92 20.24
N LEU A 341 -33.00 5.71 20.67
CA LEU A 341 -33.59 6.44 21.79
C LEU A 341 -32.73 6.34 23.06
N GLY A 342 -32.40 7.49 23.65
CA GLY A 342 -31.55 7.58 24.83
C GLY A 342 -30.06 7.31 24.57
N LYS A 343 -29.64 7.16 23.31
CA LYS A 343 -28.25 6.88 22.92
C LYS A 343 -27.60 8.08 22.23
N SER A 344 -26.28 8.05 22.14
CA SER A 344 -25.49 8.96 21.33
C SER A 344 -24.84 8.19 20.18
N ILE A 345 -24.98 8.69 18.95
CA ILE A 345 -24.48 8.06 17.73
C ILE A 345 -23.62 9.04 16.94
N PRO A 346 -22.60 8.55 16.20
CA PRO A 346 -21.90 9.37 15.22
C PRO A 346 -22.73 9.54 13.94
N VAL A 347 -22.66 10.73 13.36
CA VAL A 347 -23.16 11.03 12.01
C VAL A 347 -22.02 11.69 11.24
N TYR A 348 -21.72 11.21 10.04
CA TYR A 348 -20.66 11.76 9.19
C TYR A 348 -20.99 11.54 7.71
N TYR A 349 -20.28 12.18 6.80
CA TYR A 349 -20.43 11.97 5.36
C TYR A 349 -19.11 11.58 4.70
N GLU A 350 -19.24 10.97 3.53
CA GLU A 350 -18.13 10.45 2.74
C GLU A 350 -18.18 11.10 1.36
N VAL A 351 -17.08 11.71 0.94
CA VAL A 351 -16.94 12.39 -0.36
C VAL A 351 -16.11 11.53 -1.29
N PHE A 352 -16.67 11.18 -2.44
CA PHE A 352 -16.05 10.37 -3.48
C PHE A 352 -15.50 11.27 -4.57
N GLU A 353 -14.17 11.28 -4.69
CA GLU A 353 -13.44 11.96 -5.76
C GLU A 353 -13.09 10.95 -6.85
N LYS A 354 -13.24 11.33 -8.13
CA LYS A 354 -12.98 10.44 -9.26
C LYS A 354 -11.54 9.90 -9.30
N SER A 355 -10.57 10.69 -8.83
CA SER A 355 -9.13 10.37 -8.79
C SER A 355 -8.69 9.59 -7.57
N ALA A 356 -9.59 9.30 -6.62
CA ALA A 356 -9.29 8.63 -5.36
C ALA A 356 -10.05 7.30 -5.23
N ASP A 357 -9.34 6.24 -4.83
CA ASP A 357 -9.95 4.92 -4.61
C ASP A 357 -10.75 4.84 -3.31
N SER A 358 -10.40 5.66 -2.33
CA SER A 358 -11.08 5.72 -1.03
C SER A 358 -11.80 7.06 -0.86
N PRO A 359 -13.02 7.07 -0.28
CA PRO A 359 -13.70 8.31 -0.02
C PRO A 359 -13.05 9.05 1.13
N TYR A 360 -13.15 10.37 1.08
CA TYR A 360 -12.73 11.25 2.15
C TYR A 360 -13.84 11.36 3.19
N LEU A 361 -13.46 11.18 4.46
CA LEU A 361 -14.40 11.25 5.56
C LEU A 361 -14.48 12.67 6.12
N SER A 362 -15.68 13.11 6.45
CA SER A 362 -15.87 14.30 7.27
C SER A 362 -15.48 14.06 8.72
N ASP A 363 -15.28 15.14 9.46
CA ASP A 363 -15.36 15.09 10.91
C ASP A 363 -16.70 14.49 11.36
N ARG A 364 -16.71 13.83 12.52
CA ARG A 364 -17.91 13.18 13.07
C ARG A 364 -18.73 14.17 13.89
N HIS A 365 -20.05 14.10 13.74
CA HIS A 365 -21.02 14.79 14.58
C HIS A 365 -21.60 13.80 15.61
N ALA A 366 -21.52 14.10 16.90
CA ALA A 366 -22.12 13.30 17.96
C ALA A 366 -23.58 13.71 18.18
N LEU A 367 -24.52 12.88 17.71
CA LEU A 367 -25.95 13.11 17.87
C LEU A 367 -26.48 12.31 19.06
N SER A 368 -26.98 13.00 20.08
CA SER A 368 -27.72 12.39 21.18
C SER A 368 -29.22 12.40 20.88
N ILE A 369 -29.85 11.24 20.83
CA ILE A 369 -31.31 11.16 20.66
C ILE A 369 -31.94 11.01 22.04
N MET A 370 -32.85 11.92 22.37
CA MET A 370 -33.51 11.90 23.68
C MET A 370 -34.31 10.61 23.88
N GLY A 371 -34.50 10.23 25.14
CA GLY A 371 -35.49 9.21 25.48
C GLY A 371 -36.90 9.68 25.11
N MET A 372 -37.82 8.73 24.95
CA MET A 372 -39.19 9.02 24.60
C MET A 372 -40.09 9.00 25.83
N THR A 373 -41.09 9.89 25.86
CA THR A 373 -42.17 9.90 26.85
C THR A 373 -43.51 9.81 26.13
N GLY A 374 -44.61 9.64 26.89
CA GLY A 374 -45.95 9.56 26.30
C GLY A 374 -46.36 8.16 25.81
N PHE A 375 -45.67 7.10 26.26
CA PHE A 375 -46.11 5.73 26.03
C PHE A 375 -47.46 5.45 26.73
N PRO A 376 -48.34 4.63 26.13
CA PRO A 376 -49.65 4.32 26.70
C PRO A 376 -49.54 3.42 27.94
N VAL A 377 -50.57 3.49 28.79
CA VAL A 377 -50.70 2.56 29.92
C VAL A 377 -51.39 1.29 29.42
N VAL A 378 -50.84 0.12 29.76
CA VAL A 378 -51.52 -1.17 29.49
C VAL A 378 -52.90 -1.20 30.13
N GLN A 379 -53.88 -1.73 29.40
CA GLN A 379 -55.25 -1.89 29.86
C GLN A 379 -55.54 -3.37 30.13
N CYS A 380 -56.38 -3.66 31.11
CA CYS A 380 -56.81 -5.01 31.45
C CYS A 380 -58.35 -5.07 31.47
N ASP A 381 -58.94 -6.03 30.79
CA ASP A 381 -60.40 -6.19 30.69
C ASP A 381 -61.08 -6.55 32.03
N LYS A 382 -60.29 -6.98 33.03
CA LYS A 382 -60.72 -7.29 34.39
C LYS A 382 -60.36 -6.25 35.43
N VAL A 383 -59.86 -5.07 35.00
CA VAL A 383 -59.58 -3.95 35.89
C VAL A 383 -60.68 -2.91 35.80
N SER A 384 -61.35 -2.65 36.93
CA SER A 384 -62.35 -1.60 37.06
C SER A 384 -62.20 -0.88 38.40
N GLY A 385 -62.25 0.45 38.39
CA GLY A 385 -62.08 1.26 39.61
C GLY A 385 -60.75 1.03 40.34
N GLY A 386 -59.68 0.65 39.63
CA GLY A 386 -58.37 0.33 40.21
C GLY A 386 -58.30 -1.05 40.89
N ARG A 387 -59.27 -1.92 40.65
CA ARG A 387 -59.34 -3.26 41.26
C ARG A 387 -59.36 -4.34 40.19
N LEU A 388 -58.70 -5.45 40.46
CA LEU A 388 -58.79 -6.70 39.69
C LEU A 388 -59.42 -7.76 40.59
N SER A 389 -60.66 -8.18 40.33
CA SER A 389 -61.33 -9.23 41.11
C SER A 389 -61.17 -10.60 40.45
N LEU A 390 -60.80 -11.60 41.23
CA LEU A 390 -60.76 -12.99 40.78
C LEU A 390 -62.17 -13.56 40.50
N GLN A 391 -63.24 -12.96 41.02
CA GLN A 391 -64.63 -13.37 40.74
C GLN A 391 -65.05 -13.05 39.31
N ASP A 392 -64.47 -11.99 38.73
CA ASP A 392 -64.76 -11.56 37.35
C ASP A 392 -64.09 -12.48 36.30
N ILE A 393 -63.35 -13.49 36.76
CA ILE A 393 -62.63 -14.47 35.94
C ILE A 393 -63.21 -15.87 36.23
N ALA A 394 -63.73 -16.53 35.19
CA ALA A 394 -64.20 -17.91 35.30
C ALA A 394 -63.06 -18.87 35.72
N GLU A 395 -63.38 -20.00 36.32
CA GLU A 395 -62.37 -21.05 36.59
C GLU A 395 -61.75 -21.55 35.27
N GLY A 396 -60.43 -21.64 35.23
CA GLY A 396 -59.67 -21.86 33.99
C GLY A 396 -59.63 -20.68 33.01
N GLY A 397 -60.20 -19.52 33.39
CA GLY A 397 -60.23 -18.30 32.57
C GLY A 397 -59.00 -17.42 32.72
N TYR A 398 -59.01 -16.28 32.01
CA TYR A 398 -57.90 -15.35 31.90
C TYR A 398 -58.35 -13.89 32.06
N ALA A 399 -57.42 -13.03 32.48
CA ALA A 399 -57.49 -11.59 32.28
C ALA A 399 -56.65 -11.22 31.04
N ARG A 400 -57.19 -10.39 30.15
CA ARG A 400 -56.57 -9.99 28.89
C ARG A 400 -56.01 -8.58 28.97
N PHE A 401 -54.77 -8.43 28.53
CA PHE A 401 -54.13 -7.14 28.40
C PHE A 401 -54.23 -6.60 26.97
N THR A 402 -54.41 -5.28 26.84
CA THR A 402 -54.37 -4.57 25.55
C THR A 402 -53.52 -3.32 25.68
N LEU A 403 -52.91 -2.90 24.57
CA LEU A 403 -52.10 -1.67 24.49
C LEU A 403 -52.60 -0.82 23.33
N ASP A 404 -52.76 0.48 23.56
CA ASP A 404 -52.98 1.46 22.50
C ASP A 404 -51.69 1.67 21.69
N SER A 405 -51.77 2.28 20.51
CA SER A 405 -50.61 2.61 19.67
C SER A 405 -49.66 3.61 20.36
N TRP A 406 -48.37 3.53 20.04
CA TRP A 406 -47.35 4.49 20.48
C TRP A 406 -46.54 5.07 19.30
N SER A 407 -45.85 6.18 19.55
CA SER A 407 -44.97 6.80 18.56
C SER A 407 -43.87 5.83 18.10
N PHE A 408 -43.65 5.79 16.79
CA PHE A 408 -42.73 4.86 16.12
C PHE A 408 -43.10 3.38 16.18
N MET A 409 -44.31 3.00 16.61
CA MET A 409 -44.75 1.59 16.62
C MET A 409 -44.47 0.87 15.29
N GLY A 410 -43.80 -0.27 15.37
CA GLY A 410 -43.34 -1.06 14.24
C GLY A 410 -43.30 -2.55 14.59
N THR A 411 -43.47 -3.41 13.60
CA THR A 411 -43.48 -4.89 13.79
C THR A 411 -42.08 -5.48 13.99
N ASP A 412 -41.04 -4.66 13.87
CA ASP A 412 -39.65 -4.96 14.16
C ASP A 412 -39.27 -4.76 15.63
N GLN A 413 -40.23 -4.33 16.46
CA GLN A 413 -40.08 -4.10 17.89
C GLN A 413 -40.50 -5.31 18.71
N PHE A 414 -40.01 -5.36 19.95
CA PHE A 414 -40.30 -6.43 20.91
C PHE A 414 -40.90 -5.87 22.19
N LEU A 415 -41.89 -6.57 22.75
CA LEU A 415 -42.58 -6.22 23.99
C LEU A 415 -42.30 -7.26 25.06
N THR A 416 -42.06 -6.78 26.27
CA THR A 416 -42.06 -7.59 27.49
C THR A 416 -43.11 -7.03 28.45
N ILE A 417 -43.95 -7.91 28.97
CA ILE A 417 -45.00 -7.59 29.93
C ILE A 417 -44.88 -8.53 31.12
N GLU A 418 -44.77 -7.95 32.30
CA GLU A 418 -44.64 -8.69 33.56
C GLU A 418 -45.67 -8.18 34.56
N VAL A 419 -46.26 -9.12 35.32
CA VAL A 419 -47.07 -8.80 36.50
C VAL A 419 -46.23 -9.07 37.73
N GLN A 420 -45.96 -8.02 38.51
CA GLN A 420 -45.22 -8.11 39.76
C GLN A 420 -46.17 -7.91 40.95
N GLY A 421 -45.91 -8.59 42.06
CA GLY A 421 -46.74 -8.48 43.25
C GLY A 421 -46.20 -9.33 44.40
N VAL A 422 -46.95 -9.39 45.50
CA VAL A 422 -46.57 -10.20 46.67
C VAL A 422 -47.11 -11.61 46.51
N SER A 423 -46.28 -12.64 46.69
CA SER A 423 -46.66 -14.05 46.71
C SER A 423 -47.58 -14.37 47.90
N SER A 424 -48.60 -15.21 47.67
CA SER A 424 -49.49 -15.70 48.72
C SER A 424 -48.86 -16.82 49.57
N ALA A 425 -47.80 -17.47 49.08
CA ALA A 425 -47.16 -18.61 49.74
C ALA A 425 -46.14 -18.20 50.82
N ASP A 426 -45.30 -17.21 50.53
CA ASP A 426 -44.14 -16.83 51.34
C ASP A 426 -44.04 -15.31 51.63
N ASN A 427 -44.92 -14.49 51.03
CA ASN A 427 -44.88 -13.03 51.07
C ASN A 427 -43.67 -12.38 50.38
N GLU A 428 -42.95 -13.11 49.51
CA GLU A 428 -41.86 -12.57 48.70
C GLU A 428 -42.36 -11.96 47.38
N LEU A 429 -41.47 -11.31 46.63
CA LEU A 429 -41.78 -10.77 45.29
C LEU A 429 -42.04 -11.92 44.31
N LEU A 430 -43.25 -11.95 43.75
CA LEU A 430 -43.63 -12.82 42.65
C LEU A 430 -43.64 -12.02 41.34
N ILE A 431 -43.05 -12.59 40.29
CA ILE A 431 -43.07 -12.04 38.93
C ILE A 431 -43.64 -13.11 38.00
N VAL A 432 -44.70 -12.77 37.29
CA VAL A 432 -45.28 -13.61 36.23
C VAL A 432 -45.07 -12.92 34.90
N SER A 433 -44.32 -13.56 34.01
CA SER A 433 -44.14 -13.07 32.64
C SER A 433 -45.37 -13.39 31.81
N VAL A 434 -45.98 -12.35 31.23
CA VAL A 434 -47.15 -12.42 30.34
C VAL A 434 -46.69 -12.50 28.89
N LEU A 435 -45.75 -11.62 28.53
CA LEU A 435 -45.06 -11.61 27.24
C LEU A 435 -43.57 -11.44 27.54
N ASP A 436 -42.74 -12.20 26.84
CA ASP A 436 -41.28 -12.10 26.94
C ASP A 436 -40.69 -12.00 25.55
N GLU A 437 -39.98 -10.91 25.27
CA GLU A 437 -39.41 -10.58 23.96
C GLU A 437 -40.38 -10.86 22.80
N TYR A 438 -41.65 -10.50 22.98
CA TYR A 438 -42.70 -10.84 22.03
C TYR A 438 -42.75 -9.80 20.91
N PRO A 439 -42.62 -10.18 19.63
CA PRO A 439 -42.64 -9.22 18.54
C PRO A 439 -44.00 -8.51 18.46
N VAL A 440 -43.97 -7.20 18.18
CA VAL A 440 -45.20 -6.43 17.99
C VAL A 440 -45.97 -7.00 16.79
N PRO A 441 -47.21 -7.51 16.98
CA PRO A 441 -47.86 -8.36 15.98
C PRO A 441 -48.32 -7.59 14.75
N ARG A 442 -48.63 -6.30 14.90
CA ARG A 442 -49.08 -5.39 13.84
C ARG A 442 -48.95 -3.94 14.30
N VAL A 443 -48.91 -3.01 13.36
CA VAL A 443 -49.15 -1.59 13.63
C VAL A 443 -50.66 -1.32 13.57
N GLY A 444 -51.23 -0.72 14.61
CA GLY A 444 -52.64 -0.34 14.66
C GLY A 444 -52.99 0.35 15.95
N ASP A 445 -54.16 1.00 16.00
CA ASP A 445 -54.61 1.83 17.12
C ASP A 445 -54.63 1.09 18.46
N LYS A 446 -54.86 -0.22 18.43
CA LYS A 446 -54.85 -1.12 19.59
C LYS A 446 -54.39 -2.53 19.22
N ILE A 447 -53.57 -3.12 20.09
CA ILE A 447 -53.08 -4.49 19.99
C ILE A 447 -53.43 -5.32 21.23
N ASP A 448 -53.58 -6.63 21.04
CA ASP A 448 -53.62 -7.59 22.12
C ASP A 448 -52.21 -7.71 22.73
N ALA A 449 -52.14 -7.70 24.06
CA ALA A 449 -50.89 -7.64 24.83
C ALA A 449 -50.77 -8.83 25.79
N GLY A 450 -51.25 -10.00 25.38
CA GLY A 450 -51.18 -11.25 26.15
C GLY A 450 -52.29 -11.40 27.20
N VAL A 451 -52.20 -12.49 27.96
CA VAL A 451 -53.18 -12.89 28.97
C VAL A 451 -52.48 -13.45 30.20
N ILE A 452 -53.07 -13.27 31.37
CA ILE A 452 -52.65 -13.94 32.62
C ILE A 452 -53.77 -14.84 33.12
N SER A 453 -53.43 -16.08 33.51
CA SER A 453 -54.43 -17.05 33.95
C SER A 453 -54.94 -16.74 35.35
N LYS A 454 -56.18 -17.15 35.64
CA LYS A 454 -56.71 -17.08 37.02
C LYS A 454 -55.83 -17.86 38.00
N THR A 455 -55.22 -18.96 37.56
CA THR A 455 -54.33 -19.79 38.38
C THR A 455 -53.08 -19.00 38.79
N ASP A 456 -52.44 -18.29 37.87
CA ASP A 456 -51.27 -17.46 38.17
C ASP A 456 -51.66 -16.28 39.07
N LEU A 457 -52.82 -15.67 38.82
CA LEU A 457 -53.33 -14.60 39.67
C LEU A 457 -53.61 -15.06 41.12
N LYS A 458 -54.00 -16.31 41.34
CA LYS A 458 -54.20 -16.89 42.68
C LYS A 458 -52.88 -17.08 43.46
N ALA A 459 -51.74 -17.10 42.77
CA ALA A 459 -50.43 -17.16 43.42
C ALA A 459 -50.03 -15.82 44.09
N PHE A 460 -50.70 -14.72 43.74
CA PHE A 460 -50.51 -13.42 44.39
C PHE A 460 -51.40 -13.27 45.64
N LYS A 461 -50.93 -12.47 46.59
CA LYS A 461 -51.61 -12.18 47.85
C LYS A 461 -52.77 -11.20 47.64
N ILE A 462 -53.98 -11.67 47.93
CA ILE A 462 -55.20 -10.85 47.90
C ILE A 462 -55.07 -9.65 48.85
N GLY A 463 -55.59 -8.50 48.44
CA GLY A 463 -55.55 -7.24 49.17
C GLY A 463 -54.26 -6.43 48.96
N THR A 464 -53.31 -6.94 48.15
CA THR A 464 -52.09 -6.23 47.79
C THR A 464 -52.16 -5.64 46.38
N GLN A 465 -51.33 -4.63 46.11
CA GLN A 465 -51.22 -4.01 44.79
C GLN A 465 -50.35 -4.87 43.87
N LEU A 466 -50.83 -5.08 42.64
CA LEU A 466 -50.03 -5.60 41.53
C LEU A 466 -49.39 -4.43 40.78
N ASP A 467 -48.21 -4.66 40.19
CA ASP A 467 -47.51 -3.72 39.32
C ASP A 467 -47.30 -4.37 37.95
N ILE A 468 -48.15 -4.00 36.99
CA ILE A 468 -48.12 -4.56 35.63
C ILE A 468 -47.25 -3.65 34.78
N ARG A 469 -46.06 -4.14 34.43
CA ARG A 469 -45.02 -3.36 33.75
C ARG A 469 -44.93 -3.79 32.30
N VAL A 470 -44.89 -2.80 31.41
CA VAL A 470 -44.65 -2.99 29.98
C VAL A 470 -43.34 -2.31 29.61
N ARG A 471 -42.54 -2.99 28.80
CA ARG A 471 -41.32 -2.46 28.19
C ARG A 471 -41.32 -2.78 26.71
N VAL A 472 -40.79 -1.86 25.90
CA VAL A 472 -40.58 -2.06 24.46
C VAL A 472 -39.11 -1.93 24.10
N SER A 473 -38.62 -2.79 23.23
CA SER A 473 -37.32 -2.63 22.57
C SER A 473 -37.51 -2.20 21.12
N PHE A 474 -36.76 -1.18 20.73
CA PHE A 474 -36.67 -0.66 19.35
C PHE A 474 -35.42 -1.16 18.61
N ASP A 475 -34.55 -1.88 19.28
CA ASP A 475 -33.18 -2.12 18.87
C ASP A 475 -32.78 -3.59 19.02
N GLN A 476 -33.69 -4.49 18.62
CA GLN A 476 -33.46 -5.95 18.66
C GLN A 476 -33.10 -6.45 20.06
N THR A 477 -33.92 -6.08 21.05
CA THR A 477 -33.84 -6.47 22.48
C THR A 477 -32.60 -5.98 23.24
N LEU A 478 -31.75 -5.14 22.62
CA LEU A 478 -30.54 -4.58 23.26
C LEU A 478 -30.88 -3.58 24.37
N SER A 479 -31.94 -2.79 24.23
CA SER A 479 -32.41 -1.87 25.25
C SER A 479 -33.93 -1.82 25.33
N TRP A 480 -34.44 -1.41 26.49
CA TRP A 480 -35.85 -1.48 26.84
C TRP A 480 -36.36 -0.15 27.37
N GLN A 481 -37.36 0.41 26.70
CA GLN A 481 -38.04 1.64 27.09
C GLN A 481 -39.28 1.31 27.94
N PRO A 482 -39.40 1.85 29.16
CA PRO A 482 -40.51 1.54 30.06
C PRO A 482 -41.77 2.35 29.70
N PHE A 483 -42.91 1.66 29.73
CA PHE A 483 -44.22 2.30 29.68
C PHE A 483 -44.68 2.62 31.12
N PRO A 484 -45.63 3.54 31.32
CA PRO A 484 -46.25 3.70 32.63
C PRO A 484 -46.98 2.40 33.04
N ALA A 485 -46.79 1.99 34.30
CA ALA A 485 -47.35 0.75 34.81
C ALA A 485 -48.84 0.86 35.20
N LEU A 486 -49.59 -0.22 35.01
CA LEU A 486 -50.96 -0.37 35.53
C LEU A 486 -50.89 -1.01 36.92
N ARG A 487 -51.53 -0.39 37.93
CA ARG A 487 -51.38 -0.78 39.34
C ARG A 487 -52.69 -1.11 40.07
N PRO A 488 -53.37 -2.22 39.72
CA PRO A 488 -54.62 -2.59 40.37
C PRO A 488 -54.36 -3.27 41.72
N THR A 489 -55.29 -3.16 42.65
CA THR A 489 -55.31 -4.01 43.85
C THR A 489 -56.03 -5.32 43.53
N LEU A 490 -55.43 -6.45 43.92
CA LEU A 490 -56.01 -7.79 43.72
C LEU A 490 -57.09 -8.08 44.77
N TYR A 491 -58.28 -8.49 44.33
CA TYR A 491 -59.41 -8.86 45.18
C TYR A 491 -59.88 -10.29 44.91
N ALA A 492 -60.43 -10.91 45.96
CA ALA A 492 -61.01 -12.25 45.92
C ALA A 492 -62.23 -12.32 45.00
#